data_AF-A0A929JY49-F1
#
_entry.id   AF-A0A929JY49-F1
#
_cell.length_a   1.000
_cell.length_b   1.000
_cell.length_c   1.000
_cell.angle_alpha   90.00
_cell.angle_beta   90.00
_cell.angle_gamma   90.00
#
_symmetry.space_group_name_H-M   'P 1'
#
loop_
_entity.id
_entity.type
_entity.pdbx_description
1 polymer ?
#
loop_
_entity_poly.entity_id
_entity_poly.type
_entity_poly.pdbx_seq_one_letter_code
_entity_poly.pdbx_strand_id
1 'polypeptide(L)'
;MGKALDLQATPIQLIDPSKTTEYKFINIREEKDNNYSGDSWVQLASASLDNHNEQLLSFFRLFGSDAQGERSAFKPLSEAYLFLTKLKPQLQNCIQKISELFNEPSNANSLKTYLLGSKGRKSEKYLPVYDELAVLFYLSITEYSFSFDYQRLEYEKRFVDLFFMMKGEQMELLKQIIKIGPNIQGEAALIALANELSESNNLNILWKDKQLSLTFILLNPILVYDREFWKVNSDHHGEIIYYLLQSPDLAWQWDKILSILIGLKSNIDVDDINFDTSYIVVSILNSVSYIGAGTLPENWLRYLRAHEKDVLYWLKNVDYIENKTIEILVSILNPNSSAVSQAGAEKWINYFEQFSQIGLNSVPLEIHAFSIALALNSKNASFIRLYNFSLEIVYFALAKEILSHNAWRRIEIHTKPLGLFKDWDRCKKLVNAVVDHFIENQWNIYLVADQIQSLDIRDRLINRYKKKSRN
;
A
#
# COMPACT_ATOMS: atom_id res chain seq x y z
N MET A 1 -18.11 -16.13 -10.35
CA MET A 1 -18.32 -17.05 -9.21
C MET A 1 -17.26 -16.72 -8.17
N GLY A 2 -17.55 -15.78 -7.27
CA GLY A 2 -16.65 -15.42 -6.18
C GLY A 2 -16.74 -16.48 -5.08
N LYS A 3 -15.59 -16.91 -4.55
CA LYS A 3 -15.55 -17.69 -3.30
C LYS A 3 -15.99 -16.77 -2.15
N ALA A 4 -16.74 -17.34 -1.20
CA ALA A 4 -17.05 -16.68 0.07
C ALA A 4 -15.75 -16.19 0.72
N LEU A 5 -15.77 -14.95 1.21
CA LEU A 5 -14.71 -14.42 2.06
C LEU A 5 -14.57 -15.33 3.28
N ASP A 6 -13.53 -16.15 3.32
CA ASP A 6 -13.08 -16.79 4.56
C ASP A 6 -12.33 -15.72 5.36
N LEU A 7 -13.09 -14.71 5.81
CA LEU A 7 -12.67 -13.82 6.87
C LEU A 7 -12.51 -14.72 8.09
N GLN A 8 -11.30 -15.25 8.29
CA GLN A 8 -10.93 -15.88 9.55
C GLN A 8 -11.08 -14.83 10.63
N ALA A 9 -12.29 -14.80 11.22
CA ALA A 9 -12.59 -14.10 12.43
C ALA A 9 -11.56 -14.60 13.45
N THR A 10 -10.68 -13.70 13.88
CA THR A 10 -9.89 -13.92 15.08
C THR A 10 -10.88 -14.35 16.18
N PRO A 11 -10.63 -15.46 16.90
CA PRO A 11 -11.63 -16.04 17.79
C PRO A 11 -11.85 -15.09 18.97
N ILE A 12 -12.84 -14.22 18.86
CA ILE A 12 -13.45 -13.56 20.01
C ILE A 12 -14.28 -14.64 20.68
N GLN A 13 -13.83 -15.03 21.87
CA GLN A 13 -14.47 -15.98 22.77
C GLN A 13 -16.00 -15.89 22.68
N LEU A 14 -16.62 -17.04 22.33
CA LEU A 14 -18.05 -17.36 22.36
C LEU A 14 -18.91 -16.26 23.00
N ILE A 15 -19.43 -15.36 22.17
CA ILE A 15 -20.48 -14.43 22.56
C ILE A 15 -21.77 -15.23 22.63
N ASP A 16 -22.29 -15.35 23.84
CA ASP A 16 -23.61 -15.87 24.15
C ASP A 16 -24.68 -15.11 23.34
N PRO A 17 -25.48 -15.78 22.48
CA PRO A 17 -26.51 -15.13 21.66
C PRO A 17 -27.63 -14.47 22.49
N SER A 18 -27.66 -14.66 23.82
CA SER A 18 -28.58 -13.96 24.71
C SER A 18 -28.12 -12.56 25.15
N LYS A 19 -26.96 -12.08 24.71
CA LYS A 19 -26.46 -10.72 24.99
C LYS A 19 -26.47 -9.84 23.74
N THR A 20 -27.68 -9.55 23.23
CA THR A 20 -27.90 -8.36 22.40
C THR A 20 -27.54 -7.13 23.22
N THR A 21 -26.37 -6.57 22.94
CA THR A 21 -25.96 -5.31 23.57
C THR A 21 -26.82 -4.22 22.94
N GLU A 22 -27.71 -3.60 23.72
CA GLU A 22 -28.47 -2.42 23.26
C GLU A 22 -27.49 -1.35 22.79
N TYR A 23 -27.42 -1.15 21.48
CA TYR A 23 -26.56 -0.14 20.87
C TYR A 23 -27.21 1.23 21.05
N LYS A 24 -26.62 2.06 21.93
CA LYS A 24 -27.07 3.41 22.34
C LYS A 24 -27.39 4.41 21.21
N PHE A 25 -27.08 4.11 19.95
CA PHE A 25 -27.32 5.00 18.81
C PHE A 25 -28.74 4.91 18.26
N ILE A 26 -29.51 3.89 18.67
CA ILE A 26 -30.93 3.76 18.35
C ILE A 26 -31.60 3.42 19.68
N ASN A 27 -32.52 4.27 20.14
CA ASN A 27 -33.29 3.99 21.36
C ASN A 27 -34.09 2.70 21.14
N ILE A 28 -33.53 1.58 21.59
CA ILE A 28 -34.24 0.32 21.76
C ILE A 28 -35.02 0.50 23.07
N ARG A 29 -36.31 0.83 22.95
CA ARG A 29 -37.26 0.50 24.01
C ARG A 29 -37.84 -0.84 23.63
N GLU A 30 -37.41 -1.90 24.31
CA GLU A 30 -38.17 -3.15 24.34
C GLU A 30 -39.49 -2.89 25.09
N GLU A 31 -40.54 -2.57 24.36
CA GLU A 31 -41.90 -2.76 24.88
C GLU A 31 -42.32 -4.18 24.56
N LYS A 32 -42.59 -4.92 25.65
CA LYS A 32 -42.98 -6.34 25.67
C LYS A 32 -43.99 -6.67 24.58
N ASP A 33 -43.71 -7.78 23.89
CA ASP A 33 -44.64 -8.48 23.00
C ASP A 33 -46.02 -8.64 23.65
N ASN A 34 -46.97 -7.84 23.18
CA ASN A 34 -48.37 -8.15 23.39
C ASN A 34 -48.77 -9.17 22.33
N ASN A 35 -48.89 -10.43 22.77
CA ASN A 35 -49.47 -11.54 22.01
C ASN A 35 -50.79 -11.13 21.35
N TYR A 36 -50.75 -10.80 20.06
CA TYR A 36 -51.95 -10.79 19.23
C TYR A 36 -52.35 -12.25 18.99
N SER A 37 -53.42 -12.68 19.66
CA SER A 37 -54.05 -13.99 19.48
C SER A 37 -54.42 -14.23 18.02
N GLY A 38 -54.26 -15.48 17.53
CA GLY A 38 -54.46 -15.90 16.13
C GLY A 38 -55.83 -15.61 15.47
N ASP A 39 -56.78 -15.03 16.20
CA ASP A 39 -58.12 -14.64 15.72
C ASP A 39 -58.24 -13.16 15.29
N SER A 40 -57.17 -12.37 15.38
CA SER A 40 -57.22 -10.93 15.14
C SER A 40 -57.50 -10.54 13.68
N TRP A 41 -57.10 -11.36 12.70
CA TRP A 41 -57.40 -11.12 11.28
C TRP A 41 -58.86 -11.44 10.94
N VAL A 42 -59.47 -12.42 11.63
CA VAL A 42 -60.89 -12.77 11.47
C VAL A 42 -61.77 -11.62 11.97
N GLN A 43 -61.41 -11.05 13.13
CA GLN A 43 -62.10 -9.87 13.67
C GLN A 43 -61.98 -8.65 12.74
N LEU A 44 -60.82 -8.45 12.13
CA LEU A 44 -60.62 -7.40 11.13
C LEU A 44 -61.47 -7.64 9.87
N ALA A 45 -61.56 -8.88 9.40
CA ALA A 45 -62.41 -9.25 8.27
C ALA A 45 -63.90 -9.00 8.57
N SER A 46 -64.39 -9.46 9.72
CA SER A 46 -65.77 -9.21 10.17
C SER A 46 -66.05 -7.71 10.32
N ALA A 47 -65.17 -6.97 10.99
CA ALA A 47 -65.33 -5.53 11.16
C ALA A 47 -65.30 -4.75 9.84
N SER A 48 -64.58 -5.24 8.82
CA SER A 48 -64.54 -4.62 7.49
C SER A 48 -65.81 -4.84 6.66
N LEU A 49 -66.57 -5.91 6.95
CA LEU A 49 -67.89 -6.16 6.35
C LEU A 49 -68.95 -5.23 6.94
N ASP A 50 -68.86 -4.96 8.24
CA ASP A 50 -69.83 -4.13 8.97
C ASP A 50 -69.53 -2.62 8.84
N ASN A 51 -68.25 -2.24 8.75
CA ASN A 51 -67.80 -0.84 8.59
C ASN A 51 -66.76 -0.73 7.47
N HIS A 52 -67.01 0.17 6.51
CA HIS A 52 -66.10 0.43 5.40
C HIS A 52 -64.80 1.08 5.90
N ASN A 53 -63.80 0.27 6.25
CA ASN A 53 -62.47 0.75 6.61
C ASN A 53 -61.68 1.10 5.33
N GLU A 54 -61.75 2.38 4.93
CA GLU A 54 -61.08 2.88 3.73
C GLU A 54 -59.56 2.68 3.75
N GLN A 55 -58.91 2.74 4.92
CA GLN A 55 -57.47 2.53 5.05
C GLN A 55 -57.08 1.08 4.77
N LEU A 56 -57.87 0.13 5.28
CA LEU A 56 -57.65 -1.30 5.02
C LEU A 56 -57.85 -1.65 3.54
N LEU A 57 -58.92 -1.12 2.94
CA LEU A 57 -59.19 -1.33 1.52
C LEU A 57 -58.11 -0.68 0.64
N SER A 58 -57.62 0.50 1.01
CA SER A 58 -56.49 1.14 0.35
C SER A 58 -55.22 0.28 0.46
N PHE A 59 -54.91 -0.23 1.66
CA PHE A 59 -53.77 -1.12 1.88
C PHE A 59 -53.82 -2.36 0.98
N PHE A 60 -54.97 -3.05 0.91
CA PHE A 60 -55.11 -4.22 0.04
C PHE A 60 -55.02 -3.86 -1.45
N ARG A 61 -55.54 -2.70 -1.88
CA ARG A 61 -55.41 -2.26 -3.27
C ARG A 61 -53.95 -1.95 -3.65
N LEU A 62 -53.19 -1.37 -2.73
CA LEU A 62 -51.80 -0.98 -2.96
C LEU A 62 -50.83 -2.16 -2.92
N PHE A 63 -51.09 -3.14 -2.04
CA PHE A 63 -50.12 -4.20 -1.73
C PHE A 63 -50.61 -5.61 -2.02
N GLY A 64 -51.87 -5.78 -2.42
CA GLY A 64 -52.46 -7.09 -2.69
C GLY A 64 -52.17 -7.64 -4.09
N SER A 65 -51.76 -6.78 -5.04
CA SER A 65 -51.59 -7.19 -6.44
C SER A 65 -50.43 -8.15 -6.68
N ASP A 66 -49.41 -8.11 -5.82
CA ASP A 66 -48.21 -8.97 -5.91
C ASP A 66 -48.04 -9.89 -4.70
N ALA A 67 -49.10 -10.06 -3.90
CA ALA A 67 -49.15 -11.08 -2.88
C ALA A 67 -49.58 -12.43 -3.49
N GLN A 68 -48.78 -13.48 -3.27
CA GLN A 68 -49.03 -14.78 -3.89
C GLN A 68 -50.26 -15.48 -3.30
N GLY A 69 -51.02 -16.16 -4.16
CA GLY A 69 -52.10 -17.06 -3.77
C GLY A 69 -53.51 -16.44 -3.69
N GLU A 70 -53.72 -15.26 -4.30
CA GLU A 70 -55.01 -14.57 -4.40
C GLU A 70 -55.77 -14.50 -3.05
N ARG A 71 -56.67 -15.45 -2.80
CA ARG A 71 -57.47 -15.54 -1.57
C ARG A 71 -56.63 -15.94 -0.34
N SER A 72 -55.58 -16.73 -0.51
CA SER A 72 -54.71 -17.11 0.62
C SER A 72 -53.80 -15.96 1.07
N ALA A 73 -53.61 -14.92 0.25
CA ALA A 73 -52.88 -13.71 0.62
C ALA A 73 -53.66 -12.82 1.62
N PHE A 74 -54.96 -13.01 1.76
CA PHE A 74 -55.80 -12.17 2.62
C PHE A 74 -55.34 -12.19 4.08
N LYS A 75 -55.07 -13.39 4.62
CA LYS A 75 -54.60 -13.56 6.01
C LYS A 75 -53.26 -12.84 6.26
N PRO A 76 -52.16 -13.14 5.53
CA PRO A 76 -50.88 -12.49 5.78
C PRO A 76 -50.91 -10.97 5.53
N LEU A 77 -51.69 -10.48 4.56
CA LEU A 77 -51.88 -9.04 4.36
C LEU A 77 -52.66 -8.38 5.51
N SER A 78 -53.68 -9.06 6.04
CA SER A 78 -54.45 -8.57 7.20
C SER A 78 -53.58 -8.51 8.46
N GLU A 79 -52.76 -9.54 8.69
CA GLU A 79 -51.80 -9.58 9.78
C GLU A 79 -50.73 -8.49 9.64
N ALA A 80 -50.19 -8.30 8.43
CA ALA A 80 -49.24 -7.22 8.14
C ALA A 80 -49.87 -5.83 8.37
N TYR A 81 -51.11 -5.60 7.92
CA TYR A 81 -51.82 -4.34 8.16
C TYR A 81 -51.99 -4.05 9.65
N LEU A 82 -52.47 -5.03 10.43
CA LEU A 82 -52.65 -4.87 11.88
C LEU A 82 -51.32 -4.57 12.57
N PHE A 83 -50.29 -5.32 12.22
CA PHE A 83 -48.96 -5.16 12.77
C PHE A 83 -48.38 -3.78 12.46
N LEU A 84 -48.41 -3.33 11.20
CA LEU A 84 -47.83 -2.05 10.80
C LEU A 84 -48.61 -0.84 11.34
N THR A 85 -49.95 -0.91 11.37
CA THR A 85 -50.79 0.25 11.71
C THR A 85 -51.07 0.39 13.19
N LYS A 86 -51.31 -0.73 13.91
CA LYS A 86 -51.64 -0.69 15.34
C LYS A 86 -50.40 -0.72 16.21
N LEU A 87 -49.44 -1.58 15.88
CA LEU A 87 -48.25 -1.76 16.70
C LEU A 87 -47.11 -0.79 16.34
N LYS A 88 -47.06 -0.30 15.10
CA LYS A 88 -45.99 0.59 14.61
C LYS A 88 -44.61 0.06 15.01
N PRO A 89 -44.26 -1.15 14.54
CA PRO A 89 -43.12 -1.91 15.04
C PRO A 89 -41.81 -1.17 14.78
N GLN A 90 -40.79 -1.52 15.58
CA GLN A 90 -39.42 -1.15 15.25
C GLN A 90 -38.98 -1.87 13.97
N LEU A 91 -38.01 -1.27 13.27
CA LEU A 91 -37.57 -1.74 11.95
C LEU A 91 -37.10 -3.20 11.95
N GLN A 92 -36.37 -3.64 12.97
CA GLN A 92 -35.90 -5.03 13.08
C GLN A 92 -37.08 -6.02 13.12
N ASN A 93 -38.04 -5.77 14.02
CA ASN A 93 -39.26 -6.57 14.13
C ASN A 93 -40.10 -6.49 12.86
N CYS A 94 -40.07 -5.34 12.17
CA CYS A 94 -40.70 -5.17 10.88
C CYS A 94 -40.08 -6.06 9.81
N ILE A 95 -38.76 -6.07 9.68
CA ILE A 95 -38.03 -6.90 8.73
C ILE A 95 -38.31 -8.38 9.00
N GLN A 96 -38.17 -8.83 10.25
CA GLN A 96 -38.47 -10.20 10.63
C GLN A 96 -39.91 -10.59 10.29
N LYS A 97 -40.89 -9.84 10.78
CA LYS A 97 -42.31 -10.22 10.63
C LYS A 97 -42.76 -10.21 9.18
N ILE A 98 -42.32 -9.24 8.39
CA ILE A 98 -42.65 -9.17 6.96
C ILE A 98 -41.98 -10.31 6.18
N SER A 99 -40.75 -10.71 6.54
CA SER A 99 -40.09 -11.86 5.93
C SER A 99 -40.74 -13.20 6.30
N GLU A 100 -41.23 -13.36 7.54
CA GLU A 100 -42.00 -14.53 7.95
C GLU A 100 -43.33 -14.66 7.18
N LEU A 101 -44.04 -13.54 6.99
CA LEU A 101 -45.32 -13.51 6.28
C LEU A 101 -45.14 -13.64 4.76
N PHE A 102 -44.05 -13.10 4.21
CA PHE A 102 -43.75 -13.05 2.80
C PHE A 102 -42.30 -13.45 2.56
N ASN A 103 -42.03 -14.74 2.58
CA ASN A 103 -40.68 -15.31 2.52
C ASN A 103 -39.97 -15.18 1.17
N GLU A 104 -40.71 -15.09 0.06
CA GLU A 104 -40.16 -14.94 -1.30
C GLU A 104 -39.94 -13.47 -1.68
N PRO A 105 -38.84 -13.10 -2.39
CA PRO A 105 -38.58 -11.74 -2.85
C PRO A 105 -39.72 -11.12 -3.66
N SER A 106 -40.37 -11.93 -4.49
CA SER A 106 -41.47 -11.51 -5.36
C SER A 106 -42.79 -11.30 -4.63
N ASN A 107 -42.96 -11.92 -3.45
CA ASN A 107 -44.21 -11.91 -2.71
C ASN A 107 -44.34 -10.61 -1.89
N ALA A 108 -45.45 -9.91 -2.06
CA ALA A 108 -45.74 -8.60 -1.45
C ALA A 108 -44.59 -7.59 -1.63
N ASN A 109 -43.93 -7.65 -2.79
CA ASN A 109 -42.75 -6.83 -3.10
C ASN A 109 -43.07 -5.32 -3.06
N SER A 110 -44.29 -4.94 -3.39
CA SER A 110 -44.77 -3.56 -3.32
C SER A 110 -44.85 -3.05 -1.88
N LEU A 111 -45.26 -3.89 -0.93
CA LEU A 111 -45.23 -3.56 0.50
C LEU A 111 -43.80 -3.45 1.02
N LYS A 112 -42.94 -4.41 0.68
CA LYS A 112 -41.51 -4.39 1.05
C LYS A 112 -40.81 -3.15 0.50
N THR A 113 -41.06 -2.83 -0.77
CA THR A 113 -40.53 -1.62 -1.44
C THR A 113 -41.07 -0.35 -0.81
N TYR A 114 -42.33 -0.35 -0.35
CA TYR A 114 -42.90 0.80 0.34
C TYR A 114 -42.20 1.07 1.67
N LEU A 115 -42.02 0.02 2.49
CA LEU A 115 -41.44 0.12 3.83
C LEU A 115 -39.93 0.39 3.81
N LEU A 116 -39.21 -0.25 2.89
CA LEU A 116 -37.74 -0.30 2.90
C LEU A 116 -37.10 0.42 1.70
N GLY A 117 -37.88 0.85 0.71
CA GLY A 117 -37.41 1.52 -0.50
C GLY A 117 -37.34 3.05 -0.41
N SER A 118 -36.77 3.67 -1.43
CA SER A 118 -36.62 5.13 -1.56
C SER A 118 -37.93 5.85 -1.96
N LYS A 119 -38.83 5.16 -2.67
CA LYS A 119 -40.01 5.75 -3.34
C LYS A 119 -41.29 5.75 -2.51
N GLY A 120 -41.36 4.98 -1.41
CA GLY A 120 -42.59 4.76 -0.63
C GLY A 120 -42.97 5.87 0.37
N ARG A 121 -42.04 6.75 0.76
CA ARG A 121 -42.19 7.52 2.03
C ARG A 121 -43.19 8.68 2.04
N LYS A 122 -43.94 8.95 0.95
CA LYS A 122 -44.72 10.19 0.82
C LYS A 122 -46.25 10.03 0.75
N SER A 123 -46.80 8.83 0.57
CA SER A 123 -48.23 8.68 0.22
C SER A 123 -49.18 8.26 1.37
N GLU A 124 -48.76 7.44 2.33
CA GLU A 124 -49.67 6.85 3.33
C GLU A 124 -49.23 7.17 4.76
N LYS A 125 -49.91 8.12 5.41
CA LYS A 125 -49.55 8.61 6.76
C LYS A 125 -49.75 7.57 7.89
N TYR A 126 -50.43 6.46 7.61
CA TYR A 126 -50.77 5.45 8.61
C TYR A 126 -49.74 4.32 8.74
N LEU A 127 -48.77 4.24 7.83
CA LEU A 127 -47.68 3.26 7.87
C LEU A 127 -46.44 3.85 8.58
N PRO A 128 -45.61 3.01 9.21
CA PRO A 128 -44.38 3.46 9.84
C PRO A 128 -43.40 4.00 8.79
N VAL A 129 -42.67 5.06 9.16
CA VAL A 129 -41.58 5.62 8.36
C VAL A 129 -40.28 5.36 9.10
N TYR A 130 -39.35 4.68 8.44
CA TYR A 130 -38.05 4.34 9.00
C TYR A 130 -36.97 5.28 8.47
N ASP A 131 -35.97 5.52 9.31
CA ASP A 131 -34.78 6.27 8.93
C ASP A 131 -33.95 5.50 7.89
N GLU A 132 -33.32 6.23 6.95
CA GLU A 132 -32.58 5.61 5.86
C GLU A 132 -31.33 4.86 6.33
N LEU A 133 -30.57 5.42 7.28
CA LEU A 133 -29.37 4.77 7.80
C LEU A 133 -29.74 3.45 8.49
N ALA A 134 -30.82 3.46 9.27
CA ALA A 134 -31.33 2.27 9.93
C ALA A 134 -31.80 1.21 8.91
N VAL A 135 -32.53 1.61 7.86
CA VAL A 135 -32.98 0.69 6.79
C VAL A 135 -31.80 0.00 6.12
N LEU A 136 -30.81 0.77 5.68
CA LEU A 136 -29.66 0.19 5.00
C LEU A 136 -28.84 -0.70 5.95
N PHE A 137 -28.63 -0.28 7.19
CA PHE A 137 -27.96 -1.08 8.22
C PHE A 137 -28.60 -2.46 8.38
N TYR A 138 -29.90 -2.53 8.68
CA TYR A 138 -30.56 -3.80 8.94
C TYR A 138 -30.67 -4.65 7.67
N LEU A 139 -30.82 -4.04 6.50
CA LEU A 139 -30.74 -4.78 5.23
C LEU A 139 -29.34 -5.38 4.97
N SER A 140 -28.27 -4.76 5.51
CA SER A 140 -26.91 -5.31 5.40
C SER A 140 -26.65 -6.52 6.31
N ILE A 141 -27.35 -6.63 7.45
CA ILE A 141 -27.01 -7.64 8.48
C ILE A 141 -28.13 -8.65 8.77
N THR A 142 -29.32 -8.46 8.21
CA THR A 142 -30.46 -9.35 8.47
C THR A 142 -30.20 -10.77 7.96
N GLU A 143 -30.59 -11.77 8.74
CA GLU A 143 -30.62 -13.19 8.33
C GLU A 143 -31.72 -13.46 7.29
N TYR A 144 -32.71 -12.57 7.17
CA TYR A 144 -33.83 -12.68 6.25
C TYR A 144 -33.54 -12.09 4.86
N SER A 145 -32.27 -11.95 4.47
CA SER A 145 -31.89 -11.30 3.21
C SER A 145 -32.53 -11.94 1.98
N PHE A 146 -32.74 -13.26 1.99
CA PHE A 146 -33.36 -13.97 0.87
C PHE A 146 -34.83 -13.62 0.64
N SER A 147 -35.49 -12.90 1.55
CA SER A 147 -36.89 -12.50 1.40
C SER A 147 -37.09 -11.17 0.67
N PHE A 148 -36.01 -10.47 0.30
CA PHE A 148 -36.09 -9.14 -0.29
C PHE A 148 -35.53 -9.08 -1.70
N ASP A 149 -36.16 -8.24 -2.52
CA ASP A 149 -35.69 -7.89 -3.86
C ASP A 149 -34.79 -6.65 -3.78
N TYR A 150 -33.49 -6.88 -3.56
CA TYR A 150 -32.50 -5.82 -3.38
C TYR A 150 -32.34 -4.93 -4.62
N GLN A 151 -32.61 -5.47 -5.82
CA GLN A 151 -32.57 -4.71 -7.06
C GLN A 151 -33.70 -3.69 -7.10
N ARG A 152 -34.94 -4.11 -6.79
CA ARG A 152 -36.10 -3.20 -6.76
C ARG A 152 -36.03 -2.20 -5.62
N LEU A 153 -35.40 -2.58 -4.50
CA LEU A 153 -35.09 -1.68 -3.40
C LEU A 153 -34.02 -0.63 -3.74
N GLU A 154 -33.34 -0.75 -4.89
CA GLU A 154 -32.19 0.07 -5.27
C GLU A 154 -31.12 0.09 -4.16
N TYR A 155 -30.98 -1.02 -3.41
CA TYR A 155 -30.24 -1.05 -2.14
C TYR A 155 -28.77 -0.69 -2.32
N GLU A 156 -28.08 -1.33 -3.26
CA GLU A 156 -26.64 -1.10 -3.50
C GLU A 156 -26.37 0.37 -3.82
N LYS A 157 -27.13 0.94 -4.76
CA LYS A 157 -27.00 2.36 -5.14
C LYS A 157 -27.23 3.28 -3.94
N ARG A 158 -28.30 3.05 -3.17
CA ARG A 158 -28.62 3.85 -1.98
C ARG A 158 -27.54 3.74 -0.91
N PHE A 159 -26.98 2.55 -0.74
CA PHE A 159 -25.86 2.30 0.16
C PHE A 159 -24.64 3.11 -0.28
N VAL A 160 -24.21 2.96 -1.53
CA VAL A 160 -23.07 3.73 -2.06
C VAL A 160 -23.32 5.22 -1.91
N ASP A 161 -24.46 5.75 -2.38
CA ASP A 161 -24.80 7.18 -2.31
C ASP A 161 -24.74 7.73 -0.87
N LEU A 162 -25.19 6.95 0.12
CA LEU A 162 -25.22 7.37 1.52
C LEU A 162 -23.84 7.33 2.19
N PHE A 163 -23.04 6.29 1.90
CA PHE A 163 -21.74 6.08 2.52
C PHE A 163 -20.58 6.75 1.77
N PHE A 164 -20.76 7.17 0.52
CA PHE A 164 -19.72 7.80 -0.30
C PHE A 164 -19.09 9.03 0.36
N MET A 165 -19.88 9.81 1.11
CA MET A 165 -19.42 11.03 1.77
C MET A 165 -18.68 10.78 3.11
N MET A 166 -18.68 9.55 3.63
CA MET A 166 -17.90 9.12 4.82
C MET A 166 -17.94 10.10 6.01
N LYS A 167 -19.13 10.54 6.42
CA LYS A 167 -19.33 11.35 7.63
C LYS A 167 -19.27 10.47 8.90
N GLY A 168 -19.11 11.09 10.07
CA GLY A 168 -18.83 10.38 11.34
C GLY A 168 -19.85 9.29 11.70
N GLU A 169 -21.15 9.55 11.57
CA GLU A 169 -22.19 8.56 11.87
C GLU A 169 -22.17 7.37 10.89
N GLN A 170 -21.92 7.64 9.60
CA GLN A 170 -21.79 6.65 8.54
C GLN A 170 -20.60 5.73 8.77
N MET A 171 -19.47 6.28 9.21
CA MET A 171 -18.28 5.49 9.52
C MET A 171 -18.53 4.53 10.68
N GLU A 172 -19.15 5.00 11.77
CA GLU A 172 -19.46 4.15 12.92
C GLU A 172 -20.43 3.02 12.52
N LEU A 173 -21.38 3.31 11.63
CA LEU A 173 -22.30 2.30 11.14
C LEU A 173 -21.61 1.28 10.22
N LEU A 174 -20.68 1.69 9.35
CA LEU A 174 -19.87 0.75 8.54
C LEU A 174 -19.06 -0.19 9.43
N LYS A 175 -18.43 0.33 10.49
CA LYS A 175 -17.71 -0.50 11.45
C LYS A 175 -18.61 -1.53 12.11
N GLN A 176 -19.84 -1.14 12.46
CA GLN A 176 -20.83 -2.06 13.03
C GLN A 176 -21.24 -3.14 12.03
N ILE A 177 -21.49 -2.78 10.77
CA ILE A 177 -21.82 -3.76 9.70
C ILE A 177 -20.68 -4.78 9.57
N ILE A 178 -19.43 -4.31 9.44
CA ILE A 178 -18.25 -5.18 9.31
C ILE A 178 -18.07 -6.06 10.55
N LYS A 179 -18.28 -5.51 11.75
CA LYS A 179 -18.12 -6.23 13.02
C LYS A 179 -19.19 -7.32 13.21
N ILE A 180 -20.43 -7.05 12.84
CA ILE A 180 -21.55 -8.00 12.96
C ILE A 180 -21.44 -9.12 11.93
N GLY A 181 -20.90 -8.80 10.75
CA GLY A 181 -20.86 -9.71 9.61
C GLY A 181 -21.96 -9.35 8.62
N PRO A 182 -21.64 -8.72 7.48
CA PRO A 182 -22.64 -8.43 6.46
C PRO A 182 -23.18 -9.73 5.86
N ASN A 183 -24.44 -9.73 5.45
CA ASN A 183 -24.99 -10.75 4.56
C ASN A 183 -24.45 -10.56 3.13
N ILE A 184 -24.78 -11.49 2.22
CA ILE A 184 -24.29 -11.48 0.83
C ILE A 184 -24.55 -10.12 0.12
N GLN A 185 -25.67 -9.48 0.41
CA GLN A 185 -26.02 -8.19 -0.21
C GLN A 185 -25.28 -7.03 0.45
N GLY A 186 -25.06 -7.09 1.77
CA GLY A 186 -24.17 -6.20 2.49
C GLY A 186 -22.73 -6.26 1.97
N GLU A 187 -22.20 -7.47 1.74
CA GLU A 187 -20.87 -7.66 1.15
C GLU A 187 -20.78 -7.06 -0.26
N ALA A 188 -21.76 -7.34 -1.12
CA ALA A 188 -21.80 -6.77 -2.46
C ALA A 188 -21.82 -5.24 -2.44
N ALA A 189 -22.59 -4.63 -1.54
CA ALA A 189 -22.64 -3.17 -1.39
C ALA A 189 -21.35 -2.57 -0.83
N LEU A 190 -20.65 -3.27 0.09
CA LEU A 190 -19.33 -2.86 0.56
C LEU A 190 -18.28 -2.91 -0.56
N ILE A 191 -18.33 -3.93 -1.42
CA ILE A 191 -17.46 -4.03 -2.61
C ILE A 191 -17.76 -2.89 -3.58
N ALA A 192 -19.04 -2.62 -3.87
CA ALA A 192 -19.45 -1.52 -4.74
C ALA A 192 -18.96 -0.17 -4.20
N LEU A 193 -19.09 0.06 -2.90
CA LEU A 193 -18.58 1.26 -2.23
C LEU A 193 -17.04 1.35 -2.33
N ALA A 194 -16.31 0.25 -2.12
CA ALA A 194 -14.85 0.24 -2.23
C ALA A 194 -14.38 0.54 -3.66
N ASN A 195 -15.11 0.11 -4.68
CA ASN A 195 -14.85 0.45 -6.08
C ASN A 195 -15.09 1.93 -6.36
N GLU A 196 -16.24 2.46 -5.97
CA GLU A 196 -16.58 3.88 -6.16
C GLU A 196 -15.58 4.82 -5.46
N LEU A 197 -15.15 4.45 -4.25
CA LEU A 197 -14.18 5.24 -3.50
C LEU A 197 -12.81 5.31 -4.16
N SER A 198 -12.40 4.26 -4.90
CA SER A 198 -11.11 4.24 -5.60
C SER A 198 -11.01 5.28 -6.73
N GLU A 199 -12.15 5.75 -7.23
CA GLU A 199 -12.23 6.83 -8.22
C GLU A 199 -12.34 8.22 -7.57
N SER A 200 -12.41 8.29 -6.23
CA SER A 200 -12.69 9.51 -5.46
C SER A 200 -11.48 10.00 -4.65
N ASN A 201 -11.46 11.31 -4.36
CA ASN A 201 -10.42 11.93 -3.51
C ASN A 201 -10.73 11.89 -1.99
N ASN A 202 -11.83 11.24 -1.57
CA ASN A 202 -12.34 11.33 -0.19
C ASN A 202 -11.83 10.23 0.75
N LEU A 203 -10.78 9.51 0.34
CA LEU A 203 -10.26 8.34 1.05
C LEU A 203 -9.56 8.64 2.37
N ASN A 204 -9.07 9.87 2.56
CA ASN A 204 -8.29 10.28 3.75
C ASN A 204 -9.02 10.06 5.09
N ILE A 205 -10.35 10.14 5.10
CA ILE A 205 -11.13 9.91 6.32
C ILE A 205 -11.16 8.41 6.65
N LEU A 206 -11.28 7.56 5.63
CA LEU A 206 -11.27 6.11 5.76
C LEU A 206 -9.91 5.61 6.26
N TRP A 207 -8.82 6.19 5.73
CA TRP A 207 -7.44 5.84 6.10
C TRP A 207 -7.08 6.08 7.56
N LYS A 208 -7.78 6.98 8.24
CA LYS A 208 -7.56 7.26 9.67
C LYS A 208 -8.10 6.16 10.58
N ASP A 209 -9.00 5.32 10.09
CA ASP A 209 -9.52 4.20 10.84
C ASP A 209 -8.85 2.91 10.39
N LYS A 210 -8.08 2.29 11.30
CA LYS A 210 -7.28 1.09 11.00
C LYS A 210 -8.15 -0.07 10.50
N GLN A 211 -9.30 -0.31 11.14
CA GLN A 211 -10.16 -1.43 10.80
C GLN A 211 -10.75 -1.23 9.39
N LEU A 212 -11.32 -0.06 9.12
CA LEU A 212 -11.88 0.24 7.81
C LEU A 212 -10.82 0.23 6.72
N SER A 213 -9.64 0.78 6.98
CA SER A 213 -8.54 0.82 6.01
C SER A 213 -8.16 -0.57 5.51
N LEU A 214 -7.93 -1.51 6.43
CA LEU A 214 -7.56 -2.88 6.09
C LEU A 214 -8.71 -3.61 5.39
N THR A 215 -9.95 -3.47 5.89
CA THR A 215 -11.11 -4.08 5.25
C THR A 215 -11.28 -3.60 3.81
N PHE A 216 -11.19 -2.31 3.55
CA PHE A 216 -11.40 -1.77 2.20
C PHE A 216 -10.28 -2.14 1.23
N ILE A 217 -9.04 -2.32 1.69
CA ILE A 217 -7.96 -2.85 0.84
C ILE A 217 -8.22 -4.31 0.45
N LEU A 218 -8.76 -5.12 1.37
CA LEU A 218 -9.15 -6.49 1.05
C LEU A 218 -10.31 -6.54 0.05
N LEU A 219 -11.24 -5.59 0.14
CA LEU A 219 -12.37 -5.49 -0.79
C LEU A 219 -11.98 -4.93 -2.16
N ASN A 220 -11.12 -3.91 -2.19
CA ASN A 220 -10.57 -3.32 -3.40
C ASN A 220 -9.04 -3.13 -3.29
N PRO A 221 -8.28 -4.13 -3.76
CA PRO A 221 -6.82 -4.14 -3.85
C PRO A 221 -6.19 -2.88 -4.46
N ILE A 222 -6.86 -2.21 -5.39
CA ILE A 222 -6.30 -1.04 -6.10
C ILE A 222 -6.03 0.12 -5.13
N LEU A 223 -6.74 0.18 -4.01
CA LEU A 223 -6.58 1.22 -2.99
C LEU A 223 -5.19 1.23 -2.35
N VAL A 224 -4.45 0.12 -2.41
CA VAL A 224 -3.06 0.04 -1.91
C VAL A 224 -2.10 0.95 -2.69
N TYR A 225 -2.47 1.39 -3.90
CA TYR A 225 -1.65 2.30 -4.69
C TYR A 225 -1.86 3.77 -4.32
N ASP A 226 -2.78 4.08 -3.40
CA ASP A 226 -2.93 5.43 -2.86
C ASP A 226 -1.77 5.76 -1.90
N ARG A 227 -1.05 6.84 -2.21
CA ARG A 227 0.05 7.31 -1.37
C ARG A 227 -0.42 7.80 0.00
N GLU A 228 -1.61 8.39 0.09
CA GLU A 228 -2.11 8.89 1.38
C GLU A 228 -2.49 7.74 2.32
N PHE A 229 -2.93 6.59 1.80
CA PHE A 229 -3.15 5.38 2.60
C PHE A 229 -1.90 5.00 3.40
N TRP A 230 -0.76 4.84 2.72
CA TRP A 230 0.51 4.49 3.37
C TRP A 230 0.95 5.58 4.34
N LYS A 231 0.86 6.84 3.94
CA LYS A 231 1.25 7.97 4.79
C LYS A 231 0.48 8.04 6.10
N VAL A 232 -0.82 7.75 6.10
CA VAL A 232 -1.65 7.72 7.32
C VAL A 232 -1.33 6.49 8.17
N ASN A 233 -0.92 5.38 7.55
CA ASN A 233 -0.62 4.11 8.21
C ASN A 233 0.89 3.86 8.40
N SER A 234 1.67 4.91 8.67
CA SER A 234 3.14 4.85 8.73
C SER A 234 3.69 3.79 9.68
N ASP A 235 3.00 3.56 10.80
CA ASP A 235 3.43 2.66 11.86
C ASP A 235 3.07 1.19 11.58
N HIS A 236 2.25 0.94 10.55
CA HIS A 236 1.70 -0.37 10.22
C HIS A 236 2.14 -0.90 8.86
N HIS A 237 3.10 -0.24 8.19
CA HIS A 237 3.55 -0.65 6.85
C HIS A 237 3.96 -2.14 6.78
N GLY A 238 4.69 -2.65 7.78
CA GLY A 238 5.12 -4.06 7.81
C GLY A 238 3.95 -5.04 7.95
N GLU A 239 2.98 -4.73 8.83
CA GLU A 239 1.76 -5.53 9.01
C GLU A 239 0.92 -5.57 7.72
N ILE A 240 0.77 -4.41 7.06
CA ILE A 240 0.07 -4.32 5.77
C ILE A 240 0.77 -5.16 4.70
N ILE A 241 2.08 -5.03 4.56
CA ILE A 241 2.86 -5.82 3.58
C ILE A 241 2.70 -7.31 3.85
N TYR A 242 2.78 -7.72 5.11
CA TYR A 242 2.55 -9.11 5.50
C TYR A 242 1.17 -9.61 5.03
N TYR A 243 0.10 -8.84 5.24
CA TYR A 243 -1.22 -9.21 4.76
C TYR A 243 -1.32 -9.31 3.23
N LEU A 244 -0.71 -8.37 2.51
CA LEU A 244 -0.67 -8.39 1.04
C LEU A 244 0.06 -9.64 0.52
N LEU A 245 1.16 -10.04 1.18
CA LEU A 245 1.90 -11.26 0.87
C LEU A 245 1.09 -12.54 1.10
N GLN A 246 0.19 -12.56 2.09
CA GLN A 246 -0.72 -13.68 2.34
C GLN A 246 -1.88 -13.76 1.34
N SER A 247 -2.01 -12.81 0.41
CA SER A 247 -3.08 -12.74 -0.59
C SER A 247 -2.53 -13.01 -2.00
N PRO A 248 -2.05 -14.24 -2.31
CA PRO A 248 -1.34 -14.54 -3.56
C PRO A 248 -2.23 -14.49 -4.80
N ASP A 249 -3.55 -14.59 -4.63
CA ASP A 249 -4.52 -14.53 -5.74
C ASP A 249 -4.58 -13.14 -6.40
N LEU A 250 -3.93 -12.14 -5.80
CA LEU A 250 -3.90 -10.76 -6.29
C LEU A 250 -2.51 -10.45 -6.86
N ALA A 251 -2.47 -10.15 -8.16
CA ALA A 251 -1.24 -9.75 -8.85
C ALA A 251 -0.90 -8.29 -8.54
N TRP A 252 -0.30 -8.06 -7.36
CA TRP A 252 0.08 -6.73 -6.89
C TRP A 252 1.20 -6.10 -7.75
N GLN A 253 1.07 -4.80 -8.03
CA GLN A 253 2.11 -3.99 -8.69
C GLN A 253 3.12 -3.52 -7.63
N TRP A 254 3.99 -4.45 -7.21
CA TRP A 254 4.96 -4.24 -6.14
C TRP A 254 5.95 -3.12 -6.42
N ASP A 255 6.30 -2.88 -7.68
CA ASP A 255 7.10 -1.75 -8.12
C ASP A 255 6.48 -0.42 -7.67
N LYS A 256 5.16 -0.26 -7.84
CA LYS A 256 4.44 0.93 -7.39
C LYS A 256 4.41 1.03 -5.87
N ILE A 257 4.10 -0.06 -5.18
CA ILE A 257 4.05 -0.09 -3.71
C ILE A 257 5.42 0.27 -3.12
N LEU A 258 6.50 -0.36 -3.60
CA LEU A 258 7.86 -0.08 -3.16
C LEU A 258 8.25 1.37 -3.45
N SER A 259 7.88 1.91 -4.62
CA SER A 259 8.14 3.30 -4.96
C SER A 259 7.49 4.29 -3.98
N ILE A 260 6.26 4.01 -3.55
CA ILE A 260 5.53 4.79 -2.54
C ILE A 260 6.24 4.70 -1.19
N LEU A 261 6.57 3.49 -0.74
CA LEU A 261 7.23 3.24 0.55
C LEU A 261 8.61 3.89 0.63
N ILE A 262 9.40 3.81 -0.45
CA ILE A 262 10.70 4.49 -0.57
C ILE A 262 10.52 6.00 -0.53
N GLY A 263 9.55 6.54 -1.30
CA GLY A 263 9.23 7.96 -1.32
C GLY A 263 8.73 8.51 0.02
N LEU A 264 8.09 7.66 0.84
CA LEU A 264 7.66 7.96 2.20
C LEU A 264 8.75 7.70 3.25
N LYS A 265 9.94 7.23 2.86
CA LYS A 265 11.04 6.87 3.76
C LYS A 265 10.61 5.84 4.82
N SER A 266 9.81 4.86 4.39
CA SER A 266 9.31 3.78 5.24
C SER A 266 10.44 3.00 5.92
N ASN A 267 10.26 2.69 7.20
CA ASN A 267 11.20 1.92 8.03
C ASN A 267 10.82 0.43 8.13
N ILE A 268 10.28 -0.14 7.05
CA ILE A 268 9.96 -1.58 7.00
C ILE A 268 11.22 -2.43 7.03
N ASP A 269 11.12 -3.64 7.57
CA ASP A 269 12.15 -4.63 7.34
C ASP A 269 11.97 -5.21 5.93
N VAL A 270 12.95 -4.95 5.07
CA VAL A 270 12.90 -5.37 3.67
C VAL A 270 13.15 -6.87 3.55
N ASP A 271 13.81 -7.46 4.54
CA ASP A 271 14.10 -8.90 4.59
C ASP A 271 12.82 -9.74 4.82
N ASP A 272 11.78 -9.14 5.41
CA ASP A 272 10.46 -9.77 5.59
C ASP A 272 9.64 -9.83 4.30
N ILE A 273 10.07 -9.10 3.27
CA ILE A 273 9.42 -9.10 1.97
C ILE A 273 9.89 -10.34 1.20
N ASN A 274 9.12 -11.43 1.27
CA ASN A 274 9.43 -12.72 0.64
C ASN A 274 9.24 -12.72 -0.90
N PHE A 275 9.92 -11.81 -1.61
CA PHE A 275 10.04 -11.81 -3.07
C PHE A 275 11.41 -12.31 -3.53
N ASP A 276 11.54 -12.48 -4.84
CA ASP A 276 12.86 -12.54 -5.49
C ASP A 276 13.67 -11.29 -5.09
N THR A 277 14.82 -11.51 -4.44
CA THR A 277 15.71 -10.45 -3.96
C THR A 277 16.15 -9.55 -5.12
N SER A 278 16.34 -10.13 -6.30
CA SER A 278 16.70 -9.41 -7.52
C SER A 278 15.65 -8.37 -7.89
N TYR A 279 14.37 -8.72 -7.76
CA TYR A 279 13.27 -7.83 -8.07
C TYR A 279 13.23 -6.62 -7.12
N ILE A 280 13.43 -6.85 -5.82
CA ILE A 280 13.45 -5.78 -4.82
C ILE A 280 14.61 -4.82 -5.08
N VAL A 281 15.82 -5.35 -5.31
CA VAL A 281 17.00 -4.53 -5.62
C VAL A 281 16.78 -3.65 -6.85
N VAL A 282 16.28 -4.24 -7.94
CA VAL A 282 15.95 -3.50 -9.17
C VAL A 282 14.92 -2.41 -8.89
N SER A 283 13.88 -2.72 -8.11
CA SER A 283 12.81 -1.78 -7.78
C SER A 283 13.33 -0.60 -6.95
N ILE A 284 14.20 -0.84 -5.97
CA ILE A 284 14.82 0.22 -5.15
C ILE A 284 15.69 1.13 -6.02
N LEU A 285 16.59 0.56 -6.81
CA LEU A 285 17.56 1.32 -7.60
C LEU A 285 16.89 2.09 -8.75
N ASN A 286 15.85 1.51 -9.37
CA ASN A 286 15.02 2.23 -10.34
C ASN A 286 14.24 3.36 -9.68
N SER A 287 13.64 3.13 -8.50
CA SER A 287 12.90 4.18 -7.78
C SER A 287 13.78 5.38 -7.45
N VAL A 288 15.02 5.15 -7.00
CA VAL A 288 15.99 6.24 -6.78
C VAL A 288 16.32 6.96 -8.08
N SER A 289 16.61 6.20 -9.14
CA SER A 289 17.07 6.74 -10.43
C SER A 289 16.00 7.48 -11.22
N TYR A 290 14.72 7.24 -10.98
CA TYR A 290 13.64 7.86 -11.77
C TYR A 290 12.75 8.81 -10.96
N ILE A 291 12.63 8.61 -9.65
CA ILE A 291 11.69 9.36 -8.81
C ILE A 291 12.40 10.50 -8.08
N GLY A 292 13.74 10.55 -8.16
CA GLY A 292 14.55 11.58 -7.52
C GLY A 292 14.42 11.58 -6.00
N ALA A 293 14.02 10.43 -5.42
CA ALA A 293 13.89 10.24 -3.99
C ALA A 293 15.16 10.78 -3.30
N GLY A 294 14.98 11.46 -2.17
CA GLY A 294 16.12 11.97 -1.38
C GLY A 294 17.01 10.83 -0.88
N THR A 295 17.85 11.11 0.11
CA THR A 295 18.66 10.08 0.78
C THR A 295 17.82 8.86 1.17
N LEU A 296 18.19 7.67 0.69
CA LEU A 296 17.58 6.40 1.08
C LEU A 296 17.74 6.20 2.60
N PRO A 297 16.70 5.76 3.32
CA PRO A 297 16.83 5.37 4.71
C PRO A 297 17.76 4.15 4.90
N GLU A 298 18.33 4.00 6.09
CA GLU A 298 19.42 3.03 6.36
C GLU A 298 18.98 1.56 6.24
N ASN A 299 17.71 1.23 6.50
CA ASN A 299 17.17 -0.12 6.28
C ASN A 299 17.26 -0.53 4.79
N TRP A 300 16.92 0.37 3.88
CA TRP A 300 17.04 0.13 2.43
C TRP A 300 18.50 0.03 2.00
N LEU A 301 19.38 0.89 2.53
CA LEU A 301 20.81 0.81 2.26
C LEU A 301 21.43 -0.49 2.78
N ARG A 302 21.04 -0.93 3.98
CA ARG A 302 21.45 -2.20 4.59
C ARG A 302 21.06 -3.38 3.70
N TYR A 303 19.83 -3.39 3.20
CA TYR A 303 19.36 -4.39 2.26
C TYR A 303 20.23 -4.43 0.99
N LEU A 304 20.42 -3.28 0.32
CA LEU A 304 21.27 -3.22 -0.86
C LEU A 304 22.72 -3.69 -0.60
N ARG A 305 23.29 -3.41 0.58
CA ARG A 305 24.63 -3.90 0.97
C ARG A 305 24.67 -5.43 1.14
N ALA A 306 23.61 -6.02 1.67
CA ALA A 306 23.51 -7.47 1.86
C ALA A 306 23.38 -8.22 0.50
N HIS A 307 22.86 -7.55 -0.52
CA HIS A 307 22.60 -8.11 -1.85
C HIS A 307 23.55 -7.58 -2.94
N GLU A 308 24.86 -7.53 -2.66
CA GLU A 308 25.90 -6.98 -3.57
C GLU A 308 25.83 -7.56 -5.00
N LYS A 309 25.58 -8.87 -5.14
CA LYS A 309 25.51 -9.52 -6.45
C LYS A 309 24.38 -8.99 -7.33
N ASP A 310 23.21 -8.77 -6.75
CA ASP A 310 22.02 -8.29 -7.45
C ASP A 310 22.19 -6.81 -7.81
N VAL A 311 22.82 -6.02 -6.94
CA VAL A 311 23.20 -4.62 -7.21
C VAL A 311 24.16 -4.54 -8.40
N LEU A 312 25.18 -5.39 -8.44
CA LEU A 312 26.15 -5.43 -9.55
C LEU A 312 25.51 -5.93 -10.84
N TYR A 313 24.58 -6.90 -10.76
CA TYR A 313 23.81 -7.33 -11.90
C TYR A 313 22.96 -6.18 -12.47
N TRP A 314 22.24 -5.43 -11.62
CA TRP A 314 21.50 -4.23 -12.05
C TRP A 314 22.44 -3.20 -12.70
N LEU A 315 23.58 -2.89 -12.06
CA LEU A 315 24.55 -1.92 -12.55
C LEU A 315 25.07 -2.27 -13.95
N LYS A 316 25.27 -3.55 -14.24
CA LYS A 316 25.73 -4.01 -15.56
C LYS A 316 24.69 -3.78 -16.65
N ASN A 317 23.41 -3.92 -16.32
CA ASN A 317 22.31 -3.94 -17.29
C ASN A 317 21.60 -2.58 -17.45
N VAL A 318 21.85 -1.60 -16.58
CA VAL A 318 21.23 -0.28 -16.70
C VAL A 318 21.91 0.58 -17.77
N ASP A 319 21.15 1.25 -18.63
CA ASP A 319 21.70 2.07 -19.72
C ASP A 319 22.31 3.38 -19.21
N TYR A 320 21.63 4.04 -18.27
CA TYR A 320 22.00 5.34 -17.72
C TYR A 320 21.91 5.33 -16.19
N ILE A 321 22.82 6.04 -15.52
CA ILE A 321 22.87 6.12 -14.06
C ILE A 321 22.91 7.59 -13.65
N GLU A 322 21.92 8.00 -12.84
CA GLU A 322 21.88 9.34 -12.26
C GLU A 322 22.95 9.53 -11.16
N ASN A 323 23.34 10.78 -10.93
CA ASN A 323 24.32 11.16 -9.89
C ASN A 323 23.96 10.60 -8.51
N LYS A 324 22.70 10.74 -8.10
CA LYS A 324 22.23 10.25 -6.79
C LYS A 324 22.37 8.73 -6.67
N THR A 325 22.13 8.00 -7.75
CA THR A 325 22.27 6.55 -7.76
C THR A 325 23.73 6.15 -7.65
N ILE A 326 24.65 6.85 -8.33
CA ILE A 326 26.10 6.63 -8.16
C ILE A 326 26.55 6.90 -6.72
N GLU A 327 26.07 7.98 -6.09
CA GLU A 327 26.37 8.27 -4.68
C GLU A 327 25.92 7.12 -3.77
N ILE A 328 24.71 6.58 -3.99
CA ILE A 328 24.22 5.40 -3.27
C ILE A 328 25.12 4.20 -3.53
N LEU A 329 25.44 3.88 -4.79
CA LEU A 329 26.30 2.76 -5.15
C LEU A 329 27.68 2.86 -4.47
N VAL A 330 28.29 4.04 -4.47
CA VAL A 330 29.57 4.31 -3.80
C VAL A 330 29.47 4.20 -2.27
N SER A 331 28.28 4.42 -1.70
CA SER A 331 28.03 4.26 -0.26
C SER A 331 27.83 2.80 0.17
N ILE A 332 27.32 1.94 -0.72
CA ILE A 332 26.98 0.54 -0.40
C ILE A 332 28.01 -0.48 -0.89
N LEU A 333 28.68 -0.20 -2.02
CA LEU A 333 29.65 -1.13 -2.60
C LEU A 333 31.03 -0.94 -1.96
N ASN A 334 31.78 -2.04 -1.88
CA ASN A 334 33.18 -2.01 -1.49
C ASN A 334 34.06 -2.05 -2.76
N PRO A 335 34.81 -0.98 -3.12
CA PRO A 335 35.64 -0.98 -4.33
C PRO A 335 36.76 -2.04 -4.29
N ASN A 336 37.06 -2.54 -3.10
CA ASN A 336 38.09 -3.55 -2.86
C ASN A 336 37.54 -4.98 -2.86
N SER A 337 36.23 -5.17 -3.08
CA SER A 337 35.67 -6.52 -3.25
C SER A 337 36.02 -7.07 -4.64
N SER A 338 36.25 -8.39 -4.72
CA SER A 338 36.51 -9.05 -6.00
C SER A 338 35.30 -8.91 -6.92
N ALA A 339 34.08 -8.99 -6.39
CA ALA A 339 32.84 -8.86 -7.15
C ALA A 339 32.73 -7.51 -7.87
N VAL A 340 32.97 -6.40 -7.16
CA VAL A 340 32.92 -5.05 -7.76
C VAL A 340 34.02 -4.87 -8.81
N SER A 341 35.24 -5.35 -8.56
CA SER A 341 36.32 -5.27 -9.55
C SER A 341 36.02 -6.07 -10.83
N GLN A 342 35.37 -7.23 -10.71
CA GLN A 342 35.00 -8.09 -11.83
C GLN A 342 33.81 -7.57 -12.63
N ALA A 343 32.98 -6.71 -12.03
CA ALA A 343 31.88 -6.04 -12.74
C ALA A 343 32.35 -5.08 -13.84
N GLY A 344 33.63 -4.68 -13.81
CA GLY A 344 34.28 -3.87 -14.85
C GLY A 344 34.23 -2.37 -14.59
N ALA A 345 35.00 -1.61 -15.38
CA ALA A 345 35.14 -0.16 -15.22
C ALA A 345 34.16 0.66 -16.06
N GLU A 346 33.47 0.05 -17.03
CA GLU A 346 32.75 0.74 -18.10
C GLU A 346 31.70 1.72 -17.57
N LYS A 347 30.82 1.29 -16.66
CA LYS A 347 29.77 2.16 -16.09
C LYS A 347 30.35 3.35 -15.32
N TRP A 348 31.44 3.14 -14.60
CA TRP A 348 32.15 4.20 -13.87
C TRP A 348 32.83 5.19 -14.81
N ILE A 349 33.42 4.70 -15.90
CA ILE A 349 34.04 5.52 -16.94
C ILE A 349 32.98 6.36 -17.65
N ASN A 350 31.88 5.74 -18.09
CA ASN A 350 30.78 6.43 -18.77
C ASN A 350 30.16 7.51 -17.87
N TYR A 351 30.12 7.28 -16.54
CA TYR A 351 29.71 8.30 -15.59
C TYR A 351 30.64 9.53 -15.60
N PHE A 352 31.96 9.35 -15.50
CA PHE A 352 32.90 10.48 -15.55
C PHE A 352 32.91 11.22 -16.90
N GLU A 353 32.69 10.51 -18.01
CA GLU A 353 32.64 11.12 -19.33
C GLU A 353 31.55 12.20 -19.46
N GLN A 354 30.45 12.07 -18.70
CA GLN A 354 29.38 13.08 -18.63
C GLN A 354 29.87 14.43 -18.08
N PHE A 355 30.95 14.43 -17.30
CA PHE A 355 31.53 15.62 -16.69
C PHE A 355 32.73 16.18 -17.46
N SER A 356 33.07 15.61 -18.61
CA SER A 356 34.20 16.06 -19.43
C SER A 356 34.11 17.54 -19.84
N GLN A 357 32.90 18.08 -20.01
CA GLN A 357 32.67 19.48 -20.39
C GLN A 357 32.48 20.43 -19.19
N ILE A 358 31.91 19.94 -18.08
CA ILE A 358 31.58 20.73 -16.89
C ILE A 358 32.77 20.81 -15.92
N GLY A 359 33.68 19.84 -16.00
CA GLY A 359 34.87 19.72 -15.18
C GLY A 359 34.68 18.69 -14.07
N LEU A 360 35.69 17.82 -13.93
CA LEU A 360 35.69 16.71 -12.97
C LEU A 360 35.58 17.14 -11.51
N ASN A 361 35.96 18.39 -11.17
CA ASN A 361 35.83 18.94 -9.82
C ASN A 361 34.37 19.05 -9.33
N SER A 362 33.39 18.91 -10.21
CA SER A 362 31.96 18.87 -9.85
C SER A 362 31.52 17.51 -9.31
N VAL A 363 32.31 16.45 -9.50
CA VAL A 363 32.02 15.11 -8.99
C VAL A 363 32.44 15.01 -7.52
N PRO A 364 31.59 14.45 -6.62
CA PRO A 364 31.93 14.21 -5.21
C PRO A 364 33.27 13.48 -4.99
N LEU A 365 34.03 13.91 -3.98
CA LEU A 365 35.35 13.34 -3.65
C LEU A 365 35.28 11.85 -3.30
N GLU A 366 34.19 11.41 -2.67
CA GLU A 366 33.93 10.01 -2.33
C GLU A 366 33.92 9.11 -3.57
N ILE A 367 33.41 9.59 -4.69
CA ILE A 367 33.34 8.86 -5.96
C ILE A 367 34.74 8.77 -6.57
N HIS A 368 35.50 9.86 -6.57
CA HIS A 368 36.90 9.86 -7.01
C HIS A 368 37.76 8.89 -6.20
N ALA A 369 37.64 8.92 -4.87
CA ALA A 369 38.39 8.00 -4.00
C ALA A 369 37.97 6.54 -4.21
N PHE A 370 36.67 6.28 -4.39
CA PHE A 370 36.16 4.96 -4.75
C PHE A 370 36.77 4.47 -6.06
N SER A 371 36.85 5.33 -7.07
CA SER A 371 37.41 4.98 -8.39
C SER A 371 38.91 4.70 -8.34
N ILE A 372 39.68 5.42 -7.52
CA ILE A 372 41.09 5.12 -7.29
C ILE A 372 41.26 3.77 -6.59
N ALA A 373 40.50 3.50 -5.53
CA ALA A 373 40.54 2.22 -4.84
C ALA A 373 40.17 1.06 -5.79
N LEU A 374 39.13 1.24 -6.59
CA LEU A 374 38.68 0.28 -7.58
C LEU A 374 39.75 0.02 -8.66
N ALA A 375 40.43 1.06 -9.13
CA ALA A 375 41.50 0.96 -10.10
C ALA A 375 42.78 0.30 -9.54
N LEU A 376 43.06 0.47 -8.24
CA LEU A 376 44.18 -0.20 -7.55
C LEU A 376 43.90 -1.69 -7.29
N ASN A 377 42.62 -2.09 -7.29
CA ASN A 377 42.21 -3.47 -7.07
C ASN A 377 42.10 -4.29 -8.37
N SER A 378 42.32 -3.69 -9.55
CA SER A 378 42.07 -4.32 -10.85
C SER A 378 43.33 -4.46 -11.69
N LYS A 379 43.47 -5.62 -12.33
CA LYS A 379 44.55 -5.90 -13.30
C LYS A 379 44.17 -5.61 -14.76
N ASN A 380 43.00 -5.03 -15.00
CA ASN A 380 42.52 -4.74 -16.35
C ASN A 380 42.92 -3.30 -16.75
N ALA A 381 43.60 -3.15 -17.89
CA ALA A 381 44.06 -1.86 -18.40
C ALA A 381 42.93 -0.85 -18.65
N SER A 382 41.68 -1.28 -18.81
CA SER A 382 40.53 -0.35 -18.90
C SER A 382 40.38 0.54 -17.67
N PHE A 383 40.81 0.08 -16.50
CA PHE A 383 40.77 0.84 -15.24
C PHE A 383 41.80 1.97 -15.19
N ILE A 384 42.76 2.02 -16.14
CA ILE A 384 43.70 3.14 -16.26
C ILE A 384 42.95 4.47 -16.40
N ARG A 385 41.82 4.46 -17.11
CA ARG A 385 40.99 5.66 -17.30
C ARG A 385 40.46 6.24 -15.98
N LEU A 386 40.21 5.41 -14.97
CA LEU A 386 39.77 5.87 -13.65
C LEU A 386 40.85 6.69 -12.93
N TYR A 387 42.13 6.34 -13.11
CA TYR A 387 43.24 7.20 -12.61
C TYR A 387 43.23 8.55 -13.31
N ASN A 388 43.02 8.58 -14.63
CA ASN A 388 42.99 9.83 -15.40
C ASN A 388 41.89 10.77 -14.91
N PHE A 389 40.74 10.24 -14.49
CA PHE A 389 39.65 11.06 -13.96
C PHE A 389 39.86 11.50 -12.50
N SER A 390 40.59 10.73 -11.68
CA SER A 390 40.50 10.89 -10.23
C SER A 390 41.81 11.15 -9.51
N LEU A 391 42.96 10.80 -10.08
CA LEU A 391 44.23 10.76 -9.33
C LEU A 391 44.65 12.14 -8.84
N GLU A 392 44.62 13.13 -9.73
CA GLU A 392 45.00 14.51 -9.40
C GLU A 392 44.05 15.14 -8.37
N ILE A 393 42.75 14.90 -8.51
CA ILE A 393 41.72 15.43 -7.60
C ILE A 393 41.89 14.83 -6.20
N VAL A 394 42.04 13.50 -6.10
CA VAL A 394 42.28 12.82 -4.82
C VAL A 394 43.60 13.27 -4.20
N TYR A 395 44.67 13.42 -5.00
CA TYR A 395 45.95 13.91 -4.51
C TYR A 395 45.83 15.30 -3.88
N PHE A 396 45.17 16.24 -4.55
CA PHE A 396 44.98 17.58 -3.99
C PHE A 396 44.05 17.58 -2.78
N ALA A 397 43.03 16.71 -2.75
CA ALA A 397 42.17 16.55 -1.59
C ALA A 397 42.96 16.03 -0.37
N LEU A 398 43.90 15.11 -0.58
CA LEU A 398 44.82 14.66 0.47
C LEU A 398 45.79 15.76 0.91
N ALA A 399 46.36 16.51 -0.02
CA ALA A 399 47.30 17.60 0.27
C ALA A 399 46.64 18.73 1.09
N LYS A 400 45.34 18.93 0.92
CA LYS A 400 44.53 19.90 1.67
C LYS A 400 43.84 19.31 2.90
N GLU A 401 44.04 18.02 3.19
CA GLU A 401 43.40 17.29 4.29
C GLU A 401 41.86 17.33 4.28
N ILE A 402 41.24 17.50 3.11
CA ILE A 402 39.77 17.56 2.95
C ILE A 402 39.14 16.20 2.60
N LEU A 403 39.96 15.19 2.28
CA LEU A 403 39.44 13.85 1.99
C LEU A 403 38.98 13.17 3.28
N SER A 404 37.73 12.70 3.31
CA SER A 404 37.17 12.02 4.47
C SER A 404 37.95 10.76 4.84
N HIS A 405 37.98 10.43 6.15
CA HIS A 405 38.68 9.25 6.65
C HIS A 405 38.19 7.96 5.97
N ASN A 406 36.88 7.83 5.75
CA ASN A 406 36.28 6.66 5.11
C ASN A 406 36.71 6.53 3.64
N ALA A 407 36.78 7.65 2.90
CA ALA A 407 37.27 7.67 1.53
C ALA A 407 38.76 7.29 1.47
N TRP A 408 39.59 7.84 2.36
CA TRP A 408 41.01 7.47 2.44
C TRP A 408 41.22 5.99 2.76
N ARG A 409 40.47 5.45 3.74
CA ARG A 409 40.60 4.05 4.17
C ARG A 409 40.41 3.05 3.03
N ARG A 410 39.58 3.38 2.02
CA ARG A 410 39.38 2.55 0.82
C ARG A 410 40.64 2.45 -0.04
N ILE A 411 41.44 3.50 -0.09
CA ILE A 411 42.69 3.59 -0.85
C ILE A 411 43.86 3.05 -0.03
N GLU A 412 43.89 3.38 1.27
CA GLU A 412 45.01 3.12 2.16
C GLU A 412 45.45 1.65 2.21
N ILE A 413 44.50 0.71 2.06
CA ILE A 413 44.79 -0.73 2.06
C ILE A 413 45.75 -1.16 0.94
N HIS A 414 45.84 -0.37 -0.14
CA HIS A 414 46.73 -0.60 -1.28
C HIS A 414 48.08 0.10 -1.12
N THR A 415 48.26 0.84 -0.02
CA THR A 415 49.48 1.60 0.25
C THR A 415 50.40 0.82 1.18
N LYS A 416 51.71 1.00 1.02
CA LYS A 416 52.71 0.46 1.96
C LYS A 416 53.03 1.52 3.01
N PRO A 417 53.27 1.13 4.28
CA PRO A 417 53.70 2.06 5.30
C PRO A 417 55.00 2.75 4.85
N LEU A 418 55.13 4.02 5.17
CA LEU A 418 56.38 4.75 5.01
C LEU A 418 57.22 4.56 6.29
N GLY A 419 58.53 4.89 6.22
CA GLY A 419 59.36 4.84 7.44
C GLY A 419 58.75 5.67 8.58
N LEU A 420 59.04 5.29 9.84
CA LEU A 420 58.36 5.74 11.06
C LEU A 420 58.00 7.24 11.15
N PHE A 421 58.79 8.14 10.55
CA PHE A 421 58.60 9.59 10.59
C PHE A 421 57.87 10.19 9.38
N LYS A 422 57.47 9.38 8.39
CA LYS A 422 56.87 9.84 7.12
C LYS A 422 55.49 9.23 6.85
N ASP A 423 54.96 8.42 7.77
CA ASP A 423 53.72 7.69 7.54
C ASP A 423 52.47 8.58 7.45
N TRP A 424 52.60 9.82 7.92
CA TRP A 424 51.60 10.88 7.78
C TRP A 424 51.43 11.38 6.33
N ASP A 425 52.41 11.17 5.43
CA ASP A 425 52.40 11.68 4.06
C ASP A 425 51.52 10.81 3.14
N ARG A 426 50.20 11.05 3.21
CA ARG A 426 49.17 10.35 2.42
C ARG A 426 49.35 10.55 0.91
N CYS A 427 49.79 11.74 0.48
CA CYS A 427 50.07 12.03 -0.92
C CYS A 427 51.16 11.12 -1.48
N LYS A 428 52.26 10.93 -0.72
CA LYS A 428 53.33 10.02 -1.10
C LYS A 428 52.92 8.56 -1.06
N LYS A 429 52.08 8.16 -0.09
CA LYS A 429 51.48 6.82 -0.04
C LYS A 429 50.67 6.53 -1.31
N LEU A 430 49.81 7.47 -1.73
CA LEU A 430 49.04 7.37 -2.96
C LEU A 430 49.93 7.23 -4.20
N VAL A 431 50.91 8.13 -4.39
CA VAL A 431 51.85 8.06 -5.54
C VAL A 431 52.60 6.73 -5.57
N ASN A 432 53.06 6.24 -4.42
CA ASN A 432 53.73 4.95 -4.33
C ASN A 432 52.79 3.79 -4.71
N ALA A 433 51.56 3.79 -4.22
CA ALA A 433 50.59 2.74 -4.54
C ALA A 433 50.28 2.68 -6.04
N VAL A 434 50.03 3.84 -6.67
CA VAL A 434 49.80 3.92 -8.12
C VAL A 434 51.02 3.41 -8.90
N VAL A 435 52.23 3.86 -8.56
CA VAL A 435 53.45 3.42 -9.26
C VAL A 435 53.68 1.92 -9.09
N ASP A 436 53.51 1.39 -7.87
CA ASP A 436 53.67 -0.04 -7.59
C ASP A 436 52.68 -0.86 -8.42
N HIS A 437 51.43 -0.43 -8.44
CA HIS A 437 50.38 -1.07 -9.21
C HIS A 437 50.67 -1.07 -10.73
N PHE A 438 51.21 0.02 -11.28
CA PHE A 438 51.61 0.08 -12.69
C PHE A 438 52.78 -0.86 -12.99
N ILE A 439 53.78 -0.96 -12.11
CA ILE A 439 54.92 -1.88 -12.28
C ILE A 439 54.45 -3.33 -12.21
N GLU A 440 53.62 -3.67 -11.22
CA GLU A 440 53.09 -5.02 -11.01
C GLU A 440 52.27 -5.52 -12.21
N ASN A 441 51.56 -4.63 -12.89
CA ASN A 441 50.77 -4.95 -14.09
C ASN A 441 51.51 -4.69 -15.42
N GLN A 442 52.79 -4.30 -15.39
CA GLN A 442 53.59 -3.96 -16.58
C GLN A 442 52.95 -2.87 -17.46
N TRP A 443 52.28 -1.90 -16.83
CA TRP A 443 51.65 -0.78 -17.52
C TRP A 443 52.59 0.40 -17.67
N ASN A 444 52.40 1.14 -18.75
CA ASN A 444 53.14 2.37 -18.98
C ASN A 444 52.57 3.52 -18.12
N ILE A 445 53.36 4.01 -17.14
CA ILE A 445 52.96 5.12 -16.26
C ILE A 445 52.64 6.42 -17.01
N TYR A 446 53.20 6.61 -18.21
CA TYR A 446 52.94 7.81 -19.03
C TYR A 446 51.47 7.90 -19.46
N LEU A 447 50.75 6.76 -19.52
CA LEU A 447 49.30 6.73 -19.81
C LEU A 447 48.46 7.53 -18.81
N VAL A 448 48.96 7.72 -17.59
CA VAL A 448 48.34 8.56 -16.56
C VAL A 448 49.08 9.88 -16.39
N ALA A 449 50.41 9.85 -16.37
CA ALA A 449 51.22 11.04 -16.09
C ALA A 449 50.98 12.18 -17.12
N ASP A 450 50.75 11.83 -18.39
CA ASP A 450 50.50 12.80 -19.46
C ASP A 450 49.13 13.49 -19.33
N GLN A 451 48.19 12.88 -18.61
CA GLN A 451 46.86 13.43 -18.36
C GLN A 451 46.78 14.34 -17.14
N ILE A 452 47.80 14.32 -16.28
CA ILE A 452 47.86 15.14 -15.06
C ILE A 452 48.28 16.56 -15.39
N GLN A 453 47.55 17.57 -14.91
CA GLN A 453 47.84 18.97 -15.21
C GLN A 453 49.00 19.51 -14.37
N SER A 454 49.10 19.07 -13.11
CA SER A 454 50.14 19.46 -12.17
C SER A 454 51.50 18.84 -12.51
N LEU A 455 52.47 19.70 -12.82
CA LEU A 455 53.86 19.29 -13.05
C LEU A 455 54.48 18.58 -11.84
N ASP A 456 54.17 19.02 -10.60
CA ASP A 456 54.69 18.38 -9.38
C ASP A 456 54.22 16.92 -9.26
N ILE A 457 52.93 16.66 -9.49
CA ILE A 457 52.37 15.30 -9.40
C ILE A 457 52.95 14.43 -10.51
N ARG A 458 53.02 14.97 -11.74
CA ARG A 458 53.60 14.29 -12.91
C ARG A 458 55.04 13.87 -12.65
N ASP A 459 55.88 14.79 -12.18
CA ASP A 459 57.28 14.53 -11.88
C ASP A 459 57.44 13.50 -10.76
N ARG A 460 56.60 13.57 -9.71
CA ARG A 460 56.61 12.59 -8.61
C ARG A 460 56.31 11.18 -9.12
N LEU A 461 55.30 11.00 -9.97
CA LEU A 461 54.96 9.70 -10.56
C LEU A 461 56.09 9.17 -11.45
N ILE A 462 56.57 9.96 -12.40
CA ILE A 462 57.60 9.56 -13.36
C ILE A 462 58.92 9.23 -12.64
N ASN A 463 59.37 10.10 -11.73
CA ASN A 463 60.62 9.88 -11.00
C ASN A 463 60.53 8.66 -10.10
N ARG A 464 59.38 8.44 -9.46
CA ARG A 464 59.17 7.26 -8.62
C ARG A 464 59.12 5.97 -9.44
N TYR A 465 58.44 5.98 -10.58
CA TYR A 465 58.39 4.86 -11.52
C TYR A 465 59.78 4.51 -12.05
N LYS A 466 60.53 5.48 -12.61
CA LYS A 466 61.91 5.29 -13.09
C LYS A 466 62.85 4.74 -12.01
N LYS A 467 62.69 5.20 -10.77
CA LYS A 467 63.51 4.73 -9.64
C LYS A 467 63.20 3.26 -9.30
N LYS A 468 61.94 2.84 -9.38
CA LYS A 468 61.54 1.48 -9.04
C LYS A 468 61.71 0.50 -10.19
N SER A 469 61.57 0.92 -11.44
CA SER A 469 61.73 0.04 -12.62
C SER A 469 63.19 -0.32 -12.94
N ARG A 470 64.16 0.30 -12.25
CA ARG A 470 65.60 0.01 -12.38
C ARG A 470 66.11 -1.00 -11.35
N ASN A 471 65.30 -1.27 -10.34
CA ASN A 471 65.53 -2.30 -9.32
C ASN A 471 64.69 -3.52 -9.65
#